data_AF-A0AAW7XD85-F1
#
_entry.id   AF-A0AAW7XD85-F1
#
_cell.length_a   1.000
_cell.length_b   1.000
_cell.length_c   1.000
_cell.angle_alpha   90.00
_cell.angle_beta   90.00
_cell.angle_gamma   90.00
#
_symmetry.space_group_name_H-M   'P 1'
#
loop_
_entity.id
_entity.type
_entity.pdbx_description
1 polymer ?
#
loop_
_entity_poly.entity_id
_entity_poly.type
_entity_poly.pdbx_seq_one_letter_code
_entity_poly.pdbx_strand_id
1 'polypeptide(L)'
;LTTGAMHWINPRLAPTLSEPFRCTAKTRYRQPDQWCTLTANGDGVIAVFDEPQRAVTPGQSAVFYKGDICLGGAVIETTRKN
;
A
#
# COMPACT_ATOMS: atom_id res chain seq x y z
N LEU A 1 -6.38 4.60 -2.16
CA LEU A 1 -5.83 5.48 -1.10
C LEU A 1 -4.51 6.05 -1.56
N THR A 2 -4.05 7.15 -0.96
CA THR A 2 -2.67 7.65 -1.12
C THR A 2 -1.92 7.51 0.19
N THR A 3 -0.61 7.33 0.10
CA THR A 3 0.27 7.32 1.27
C THR A 3 1.29 8.44 1.19
N GLY A 4 1.85 8.79 2.35
CA GLY A 4 3.10 9.52 2.42
C GLY A 4 4.30 8.64 2.05
N ALA A 5 5.49 9.08 2.45
CA ALA A 5 6.75 8.43 2.10
C ALA A 5 6.78 6.94 2.47
N MET A 6 7.20 6.11 1.50
CA MET A 6 7.35 4.68 1.69
C MET A 6 8.55 4.33 2.56
N HIS A 7 8.33 3.50 3.59
CA HIS A 7 9.38 2.82 4.31
C HIS A 7 9.47 1.36 3.86
N TRP A 8 10.51 1.06 3.07
CA TRP A 8 10.80 -0.30 2.59
C TRP A 8 11.67 -1.06 3.57
N ILE A 9 11.24 -2.27 3.97
CA ILE A 9 11.98 -3.11 4.93
C ILE A 9 13.27 -3.63 4.29
N ASN A 10 13.18 -4.07 3.03
CA ASN A 10 14.33 -4.47 2.24
C ASN A 10 14.35 -3.66 0.93
N PRO A 11 15.17 -2.60 0.83
CA PRO A 11 15.24 -1.76 -0.35
C PRO A 11 15.57 -2.51 -1.65
N ARG A 12 16.24 -3.66 -1.58
CA ARG A 12 16.54 -4.50 -2.76
C ARG A 12 15.31 -5.24 -3.30
N LEU A 13 14.27 -5.40 -2.48
CA LEU A 13 13.00 -6.03 -2.85
C LEU A 13 11.91 -4.99 -3.10
N ALA A 14 12.20 -3.69 -2.90
CA ALA A 14 11.28 -2.62 -3.23
C ALA A 14 11.00 -2.64 -4.74
N PRO A 15 9.73 -2.56 -5.16
CA PRO A 15 9.40 -2.54 -6.57
C PRO A 15 9.89 -1.23 -7.21
N THR A 16 10.42 -1.34 -8.43
CA THR A 16 10.57 -0.17 -9.30
C THR A 16 9.19 0.21 -9.81
N LEU A 17 8.61 1.28 -9.29
CA LEU A 17 7.25 1.74 -9.61
C LEU A 17 7.19 2.54 -10.92
N SER A 18 8.00 2.17 -11.92
CA SER A 18 7.90 2.71 -13.29
C SER A 18 6.65 2.20 -14.02
N GLU A 19 6.11 1.06 -13.56
CA GLU A 19 4.86 0.46 -14.01
C GLU A 19 3.97 0.11 -12.80
N PRO A 20 2.65 -0.06 -12.99
CA PRO A 20 1.76 -0.52 -11.93
C PRO A 20 2.23 -1.85 -11.33
N PHE A 21 2.38 -1.89 -10.00
CA PHE A 21 2.89 -3.05 -9.29
C PHE A 21 1.78 -3.78 -8.54
N ARG A 22 1.61 -5.07 -8.84
CA ARG A 22 0.58 -5.92 -8.23
C ARG A 22 1.07 -6.56 -6.93
N CYS A 23 0.31 -6.36 -5.85
CA CYS A 23 0.65 -6.90 -4.53
C CYS A 23 -0.59 -7.06 -3.63
N THR A 24 -0.39 -7.47 -2.38
CA THR A 24 -1.43 -7.37 -1.35
C THR A 24 -1.12 -6.27 -0.36
N ALA A 25 -2.13 -5.80 0.36
CA ALA A 25 -1.96 -4.84 1.44
C ALA A 25 -2.91 -5.08 2.61
N LYS A 26 -2.52 -4.56 3.77
CA LYS A 26 -3.35 -4.45 4.97
C LYS A 26 -3.43 -2.98 5.36
N THR A 27 -4.64 -2.48 5.63
CA THR A 27 -4.86 -1.10 6.11
C THR A 27 -5.24 -1.06 7.60
N ARG A 28 -5.37 -2.22 8.24
CA ARG A 28 -5.59 -2.37 9.69
C ARG A 28 -4.93 -3.64 10.23
N TYR A 29 -4.58 -3.62 11.50
CA TYR A 29 -4.05 -4.79 12.19
C TYR A 29 -5.08 -5.95 12.16
N ARG A 30 -4.61 -7.17 11.87
CA ARG A 30 -5.40 -8.41 11.74
C ARG A 30 -6.39 -8.46 10.56
N GLN A 31 -6.30 -7.54 9.61
CA GLN A 31 -6.99 -7.70 8.32
C GLN A 31 -6.37 -8.88 7.54
N PRO A 32 -7.18 -9.68 6.83
CA PRO A 32 -6.68 -10.52 5.75
C PRO A 32 -5.97 -9.66 4.70
N ASP A 33 -5.05 -10.27 3.96
CA ASP A 33 -4.42 -9.62 2.81
C ASP A 33 -5.45 -9.26 1.75
N GLN A 34 -5.33 -8.06 1.19
CA GLN A 34 -6.25 -7.56 0.16
C GLN A 34 -5.46 -7.21 -1.09
N TRP A 35 -5.92 -7.69 -2.23
CA TRP A 35 -5.27 -7.40 -3.50
C TRP A 35 -5.37 -5.92 -3.87
N CYS A 36 -4.25 -5.36 -4.32
CA CYS A 36 -4.17 -4.00 -4.79
C CYS A 36 -3.07 -3.83 -5.85
N THR A 37 -3.16 -2.71 -6.56
CA THR A 37 -2.15 -2.25 -7.51
C THR A 37 -1.57 -0.92 -7.02
N LEU A 38 -0.24 -0.84 -6.98
CA LEU A 38 0.50 0.34 -6.57
C LEU A 38 1.01 1.11 -7.79
N THR A 39 0.91 2.43 -7.74
CA THR A 39 1.60 3.34 -8.66
C THR A 39 2.37 4.39 -7.87
N ALA A 40 3.48 4.87 -8.43
CA ALA A 40 4.31 5.90 -7.79
C ALA A 40 3.52 7.20 -7.58
N ASN A 41 3.76 7.87 -6.46
CA ASN A 41 3.20 9.18 -6.15
C ASN A 41 4.19 9.99 -5.28
N GLY A 42 5.20 10.59 -5.91
CA GLY A 42 6.32 11.20 -5.20
C GLY A 42 7.07 10.15 -4.39
N ASP A 43 7.32 10.44 -3.10
CA ASP A 43 7.95 9.48 -2.17
C ASP A 43 6.99 8.39 -1.68
N GLY A 44 5.69 8.53 -1.96
CA GLY A 44 4.64 7.60 -1.57
C GLY A 44 4.06 6.80 -2.73
N VAL A 45 2.89 6.21 -2.50
CA VAL A 45 2.16 5.45 -3.52
C VAL A 45 0.68 5.80 -3.56
N ILE A 46 0.09 5.62 -4.74
CA ILE A 46 -1.35 5.43 -4.88
C ILE A 46 -1.61 3.92 -4.85
N ALA A 47 -2.45 3.46 -3.94
CA ALA A 47 -2.89 2.07 -3.87
C ALA A 47 -4.37 1.96 -4.27
N VAL A 48 -4.64 1.22 -5.34
CA VAL A 48 -5.99 0.90 -5.82
C VAL A 48 -6.30 -0.55 -5.46
N PHE A 49 -7.29 -0.77 -4.61
CA PHE A 49 -7.73 -2.11 -4.20
C PHE A 49 -8.76 -2.66 -5.19
N ASP A 50 -8.74 -3.97 -5.39
CA ASP A 50 -9.73 -4.66 -6.22
C ASP A 50 -11.13 -4.57 -5.64
N GLU A 51 -11.20 -4.71 -4.30
CA GLU A 51 -12.44 -4.63 -3.55
C GLU A 51 -12.45 -3.38 -2.66
N PRO A 52 -13.62 -2.75 -2.46
CA PRO A 52 -13.75 -1.61 -1.56
C PRO A 52 -13.31 -1.95 -0.13
N GLN A 53 -12.38 -1.15 0.40
CA GLN A 53 -11.86 -1.32 1.75
C GLN A 53 -12.69 -0.53 2.76
N ARG A 54 -13.21 -1.22 3.78
CA ARG A 54 -14.03 -0.62 4.84
C ARG A 54 -13.15 0.00 5.93
N ALA A 55 -13.58 1.16 6.43
CA ALA A 55 -12.98 1.85 7.58
C ALA A 55 -11.47 2.14 7.44
N VAL A 56 -11.00 2.42 6.22
CA VAL A 56 -9.63 2.93 6.00
C VAL A 56 -9.55 4.34 6.58
N THR A 57 -8.58 4.59 7.46
CA THR A 57 -8.48 5.84 8.21
C THR A 57 -7.13 6.52 7.96
N PRO A 58 -7.09 7.76 7.46
CA PRO A 58 -5.86 8.56 7.40
C PRO A 58 -5.14 8.61 8.74
N GLY A 59 -3.80 8.55 8.72
CA GLY A 59 -2.96 8.43 9.91
C GLY A 59 -2.63 6.99 10.31
N GLN A 60 -3.42 5.98 9.86
CA GLN A 60 -3.03 4.57 10.00
C GLN A 60 -2.01 4.17 8.93
N SER A 61 -1.33 3.05 9.14
CA SER A 61 -0.40 2.50 8.15
C SER A 61 -1.09 1.61 7.13
N ALA A 62 -0.73 1.75 5.86
CA ALA A 62 -0.88 0.72 4.84
C ALA A 62 0.42 -0.09 4.76
N VAL A 63 0.32 -1.41 4.85
CA VAL A 63 1.46 -2.33 4.77
C VAL A 63 1.29 -3.23 3.56
N PHE A 64 2.32 -3.33 2.73
CA PHE A 64 2.29 -4.01 1.43
C PHE A 64 3.13 -5.29 1.44
N TYR A 65 2.63 -6.32 0.76
CA TYR A 65 3.22 -7.67 0.75
C TYR A 65 3.28 -8.25 -0.66
N LYS A 66 4.31 -9.06 -0.92
CA LYS A 66 4.41 -9.93 -2.11
C LYS A 66 4.45 -11.38 -1.65
N GLY A 67 3.30 -12.05 -1.63
CA GLY A 67 3.15 -13.32 -0.93
C GLY A 67 3.45 -13.13 0.57
N ASP A 68 4.32 -13.97 1.12
CA ASP A 68 4.71 -13.90 2.54
C ASP A 68 5.76 -12.81 2.85
N ILE A 69 6.27 -12.11 1.83
CA ILE A 69 7.30 -11.09 1.99
C ILE A 69 6.65 -9.75 2.30
N CYS A 70 6.91 -9.22 3.50
CA CYS A 70 6.58 -7.83 3.83
C CYS A 70 7.53 -6.88 3.10
N LEU A 71 7.00 -6.09 2.17
CA LEU A 71 7.78 -5.13 1.40
C LEU A 71 8.08 -3.88 2.23
N GLY A 72 7.09 -3.43 3.00
CA GLY A 72 7.14 -2.18 3.74
C GLY A 72 5.77 -1.55 3.92
N GLY A 73 5.75 -0.29 4.33
CA GLY A 73 4.51 0.44 4.55
C GLY A 73 4.70 1.94 4.64
N ALA A 74 3.57 2.64 4.67
CA ALA A 74 3.52 4.10 4.79
C ALA A 74 2.24 4.54 5.50
N VAL A 75 2.26 5.76 6.02
CA VAL A 75 1.06 6.39 6.60
C VAL A 75 0.08 6.71 5.47
N ILE A 76 -1.18 6.32 5.66
CA ILE A 76 -2.29 6.65 4.77
C ILE A 76 -2.60 8.13 4.94
N GLU A 77 -2.55 8.89 3.86
CA GLU A 77 -2.83 10.32 3.89
C GLU A 77 -4.25 10.62 3.43
N THR A 78 -4.72 9.96 2.36
CA THR A 78 -6.06 10.20 1.84
C THR A 78 -6.76 8.90 1.42
N THR A 79 -8.07 8.87 1.64
CA THR A 79 -8.96 7.78 1.26
C THR A 79 -10.00 8.30 0.28
N ARG A 80 -9.57 8.65 -0.95
CA ARG A 80 -10.53 9.02 -1.99
C ARG A 80 -11.47 7.85 -2.27
N LYS A 81 -12.78 8.10 -2.17
CA LYS A 81 -13.79 7.31 -2.86
C LYS A 81 -13.84 7.85 -4.29
N ASN A 82 -13.64 6.99 -5.29
CA ASN A 82 -14.20 7.29 -6.61
C ASN A 82 -15.72 7.18 -6.52
#